data_AF-A0A7V4IAZ4-F1
#
_entry.id   AF-A0A7V4IAZ4-F1
#
_cell.length_a   1.000
_cell.length_b   1.000
_cell.length_c   1.000
_cell.angle_alpha   90.00
_cell.angle_beta   90.00
_cell.angle_gamma   90.00
#
_symmetry.space_group_name_H-M   'P 1'
#
loop_
_entity.id
_entity.type
_entity.pdbx_description
1 polymer ?
#
loop_
_entity_poly.entity_id
_entity_poly.type
_entity_poly.pdbx_seq_one_letter_code
_entity_poly.pdbx_strand_id
1 'polypeptide(L)'
;METEQYLAAAENRYRQKLESFISGIFGDCFLPSHGPEHHRRVWLYARELAFYGNVLPDELSATKLLIACYLHDSGMAYERGEKHGARSMELCREFLQNNNLSPADYADVLGAIENHDNKNYPQISNPSPLKSILGIADDLDALGFTGIYRYLEIYAERGIPFRELGSRILGNVAARFERFTEVFGGYPEIYNRHSQRYEIIRDFCENYIRESEVYNFGQGKPEGYCGVAEIISGLVRKELPVTEAGSYLTDLRVKDTLIHMFFSELQNELSS
;
A
#
# COMPACT_ATOMS: atom_id res chain seq x y z
N MET A 1 25.73 9.56 1.00
CA MET A 1 26.11 9.48 2.43
C MET A 1 25.22 10.34 3.30
N GLU A 2 24.94 11.60 2.95
CA GLU A 2 24.11 12.48 3.80
C GLU A 2 22.64 12.05 3.88
N THR A 3 22.00 11.72 2.75
CA THR A 3 20.59 11.26 2.72
C THR A 3 20.31 10.07 3.64
N GLU A 4 21.18 9.07 3.64
CA GLU A 4 21.05 7.88 4.49
C GLU A 4 21.18 8.20 5.98
N GLN A 5 22.08 9.14 6.33
CA GLN A 5 22.22 9.63 7.70
C GLN A 5 20.97 10.39 8.16
N TYR A 6 20.39 11.23 7.29
CA TYR A 6 19.14 11.94 7.60
C TYR A 6 17.96 10.98 7.80
N LEU A 7 17.84 9.96 6.95
CA LEU A 7 16.82 8.91 7.06
C LEU A 7 16.97 8.12 8.37
N ALA A 8 18.18 7.69 8.69
CA ALA A 8 18.47 6.96 9.93
C ALA A 8 18.19 7.81 11.19
N ALA A 9 18.55 9.11 11.16
CA ALA A 9 18.28 10.02 12.26
C ALA A 9 16.76 10.21 12.49
N ALA A 10 15.98 10.36 11.42
CA ALA A 10 14.52 10.44 11.49
C ALA A 10 13.90 9.16 12.08
N GLU A 11 14.32 7.99 11.62
CA GLU A 11 13.84 6.70 12.13
C GLU A 11 14.13 6.53 13.62
N ASN A 12 15.38 6.78 14.02
CA ASN A 12 15.81 6.65 15.42
C ASN A 12 15.00 7.56 16.36
N ARG A 13 14.57 8.73 15.87
CA ARG A 13 13.83 9.70 16.67
C ARG A 13 12.34 9.40 16.74
N TYR A 14 11.71 8.96 15.64
CA TYR A 14 10.25 8.93 15.52
C TYR A 14 9.62 7.60 15.14
N ARG A 15 10.35 6.62 14.63
CA ARG A 15 9.73 5.36 14.12
C ARG A 15 8.89 4.67 15.19
N GLN A 16 9.45 4.40 16.37
CA GLN A 16 8.72 3.72 17.44
C GLN A 16 7.48 4.51 17.91
N LYS A 17 7.58 5.84 17.93
CA LYS A 17 6.47 6.71 18.32
C LYS A 17 5.34 6.66 17.30
N LEU A 18 5.69 6.68 16.01
CA LEU A 18 4.73 6.57 14.90
C LEU A 18 4.08 5.19 14.87
N GLU A 19 4.85 4.12 15.03
CA GLU A 19 4.34 2.74 15.12
C GLU A 19 3.36 2.60 16.28
N SER A 20 3.71 3.12 17.47
CA SER A 20 2.81 3.10 18.62
C SER A 20 1.54 3.93 18.39
N PHE A 21 1.66 5.08 17.73
CA PHE A 21 0.52 5.96 17.45
C PHE A 21 -0.43 5.33 16.43
N ILE A 22 0.10 4.77 15.35
CA ILE A 22 -0.66 4.09 14.31
C ILE A 22 -1.33 2.82 14.84
N SER A 23 -0.62 1.99 15.61
CA SER A 23 -1.23 0.83 16.25
C SER A 23 -2.37 1.22 17.20
N GLY A 24 -2.25 2.35 17.89
CA GLY A 24 -3.33 2.89 18.74
C GLY A 24 -4.55 3.38 17.94
N ILE A 25 -4.34 3.91 16.73
CA ILE A 25 -5.41 4.36 15.84
C ILE A 25 -6.16 3.16 15.24
N PHE A 26 -5.42 2.19 14.71
CA PHE A 26 -6.02 1.04 14.04
C PHE A 26 -6.59 0.03 15.02
N GLY A 27 -6.02 -0.14 16.22
CA GLY A 27 -6.61 -0.94 17.31
C GLY A 27 -7.23 -2.25 16.83
N ASP A 28 -8.54 -2.41 17.08
CA ASP A 28 -9.35 -3.57 16.67
C ASP A 28 -10.06 -3.37 15.30
N CYS A 29 -9.71 -2.31 14.55
CA CYS A 29 -10.28 -2.05 13.24
C CYS A 29 -9.81 -3.10 12.22
N PHE A 30 -10.76 -3.89 11.71
CA PHE A 30 -10.50 -4.80 10.61
C PHE A 30 -10.37 -4.01 9.30
N LEU A 31 -9.14 -3.63 8.97
CA LEU A 31 -8.77 -3.02 7.68
C LEU A 31 -7.39 -3.54 7.22
N PRO A 32 -7.28 -4.82 6.83
CA PRO A 32 -5.99 -5.47 6.63
C PRO A 32 -5.14 -4.85 5.51
N SER A 33 -5.75 -4.26 4.47
CA SER A 33 -5.03 -3.57 3.38
C SER A 33 -4.40 -2.24 3.76
N HIS A 34 -4.86 -1.59 4.83
CA HIS A 34 -4.42 -0.24 5.23
C HIS A 34 -4.00 -0.17 6.71
N GLY A 35 -3.71 -1.31 7.34
CA GLY A 35 -3.24 -1.36 8.73
C GLY A 35 -1.79 -0.88 8.91
N PRO A 36 -1.23 -1.00 10.13
CA PRO A 36 0.13 -0.53 10.46
C PRO A 36 1.23 -1.00 9.50
N GLU A 37 1.13 -2.22 8.98
CA GLU A 37 2.12 -2.78 8.07
C GLU A 37 2.15 -2.10 6.70
N HIS A 38 1.00 -1.60 6.20
CA HIS A 38 0.95 -0.82 4.96
C HIS A 38 1.80 0.45 5.10
N HIS A 39 1.58 1.23 6.16
CA HIS A 39 2.35 2.43 6.45
C HIS A 39 3.86 2.18 6.57
N ARG A 40 4.24 1.06 7.19
CA ARG A 40 5.64 0.64 7.28
C ARG A 40 6.23 0.35 5.91
N ARG A 41 5.54 -0.39 5.03
CA ARG A 41 6.02 -0.67 3.67
C ARG A 41 6.13 0.59 2.82
N VAL A 42 5.15 1.48 2.90
CA VAL A 42 5.22 2.81 2.24
C VAL A 42 6.45 3.59 2.70
N TRP A 43 6.76 3.59 3.99
CA TRP A 43 8.00 4.20 4.47
C TRP A 43 9.26 3.54 3.87
N LEU A 44 9.32 2.20 3.80
CA LEU A 44 10.47 1.50 3.22
C LEU A 44 10.67 1.86 1.74
N TYR A 45 9.60 1.94 0.95
CA TYR A 45 9.67 2.41 -0.44
C TYR A 45 10.07 3.89 -0.51
N ALA A 46 9.48 4.76 0.31
CA ALA A 46 9.82 6.17 0.34
C ALA A 46 11.31 6.40 0.67
N ARG A 47 11.86 5.61 1.59
CA ARG A 47 13.28 5.62 1.96
C ARG A 47 14.17 5.23 0.78
N GLU A 48 13.81 4.16 0.08
CA GLU A 48 14.50 3.69 -1.13
C GLU A 48 14.48 4.78 -2.22
N LEU A 49 13.30 5.32 -2.53
CA LEU A 49 13.11 6.37 -3.55
C LEU A 49 13.88 7.64 -3.19
N ALA A 50 13.85 8.07 -1.92
CA ALA A 50 14.58 9.23 -1.45
C ALA A 50 16.10 9.05 -1.60
N PHE A 51 16.61 7.84 -1.38
CA PHE A 51 18.01 7.50 -1.57
C PHE A 51 18.43 7.62 -3.04
N TYR A 52 17.71 6.99 -3.97
CA TYR A 52 18.05 7.06 -5.41
C TYR A 52 17.82 8.46 -6.01
N GLY A 53 16.75 9.14 -5.60
CA GLY A 53 16.43 10.47 -6.08
C GLY A 53 17.35 11.57 -5.54
N ASN A 54 18.05 11.31 -4.42
CA ASN A 54 18.86 12.31 -3.70
C ASN A 54 18.09 13.61 -3.42
N VAL A 55 16.84 13.47 -2.98
CA VAL A 55 15.83 14.54 -2.90
C VAL A 55 15.61 15.08 -1.49
N LEU A 56 16.37 14.61 -0.49
CA LEU A 56 16.30 15.07 0.89
C LEU A 56 17.48 15.98 1.22
N PRO A 57 17.26 17.30 1.36
CA PRO A 57 18.35 18.25 1.63
C PRO A 57 18.83 18.24 3.09
N ASP A 58 18.01 17.74 4.03
CA ASP A 58 18.29 17.80 5.46
C ASP A 58 17.51 16.75 6.29
N GLU A 59 17.83 16.65 7.59
CA GLU A 59 17.16 15.79 8.57
C GLU A 59 15.68 16.12 8.78
N LEU A 60 15.30 17.41 8.65
CA LEU A 60 13.90 17.83 8.77
C LEU A 60 13.07 17.25 7.62
N SER A 61 13.57 17.27 6.40
CA SER A 61 12.94 16.70 5.21
C SER A 61 12.75 15.19 5.34
N ALA A 62 13.75 14.48 5.87
CA ALA A 62 13.62 13.06 6.18
C ALA A 62 12.54 12.78 7.24
N THR A 63 12.51 13.59 8.30
CA THR A 63 11.49 13.51 9.36
C THR A 63 10.08 13.75 8.80
N LYS A 64 9.94 14.77 7.95
CA LYS A 64 8.67 15.10 7.28
C LYS A 64 8.17 13.94 6.41
N LEU A 65 9.06 13.34 5.61
CA LEU A 65 8.71 12.19 4.77
C LEU A 65 8.28 10.99 5.62
N LEU A 66 9.01 10.67 6.68
CA LEU A 66 8.68 9.58 7.60
C LEU A 66 7.27 9.77 8.21
N ILE A 67 6.99 10.95 8.75
CA ILE A 67 5.68 11.27 9.33
C ILE A 67 4.58 11.18 8.27
N ALA A 68 4.81 11.73 7.07
CA ALA A 68 3.85 11.65 5.97
C ALA A 68 3.51 10.21 5.60
N CYS A 69 4.51 9.33 5.44
CA CYS A 69 4.31 7.93 5.11
C CYS A 69 3.48 7.19 6.18
N TYR A 70 3.77 7.44 7.46
CA TYR A 70 3.04 6.78 8.54
C TYR A 70 1.61 7.27 8.71
N LEU A 71 1.34 8.55 8.42
CA LEU A 71 0.05 9.16 8.78
C LEU A 71 -0.88 9.41 7.60
N HIS A 72 -0.44 9.26 6.33
CA HIS A 72 -1.26 9.61 5.15
C HIS A 72 -2.65 8.96 5.14
N ASP A 73 -2.73 7.68 5.52
CA ASP A 73 -3.96 6.89 5.54
C ASP A 73 -4.52 6.60 6.94
N SER A 74 -3.98 7.23 7.98
CA SER A 74 -4.42 7.01 9.36
C SER A 74 -5.91 7.31 9.61
N GLY A 75 -6.51 8.19 8.81
CA GLY A 75 -7.92 8.51 8.82
C GLY A 75 -8.83 7.36 8.40
N MET A 76 -8.33 6.37 7.66
CA MET A 76 -9.09 5.21 7.17
C MET A 76 -9.65 4.35 8.31
N ALA A 77 -9.06 4.41 9.51
CA ALA A 77 -9.59 3.77 10.71
C ALA A 77 -10.95 4.34 11.16
N TYR A 78 -11.28 5.57 10.76
CA TYR A 78 -12.49 6.30 11.18
C TYR A 78 -13.44 6.60 10.01
N GLU A 79 -12.90 6.90 8.84
CA GLU A 79 -13.65 7.29 7.64
C GLU A 79 -12.98 6.64 6.43
N ARG A 80 -13.66 5.71 5.76
CA ARG A 80 -13.11 4.96 4.60
C ARG A 80 -13.39 5.64 3.25
N GLY A 81 -14.14 6.73 3.25
CA GLY A 81 -14.52 7.48 2.06
C GLY A 81 -13.52 8.60 1.70
N GLU A 82 -13.95 9.50 0.82
CA GLU A 82 -13.12 10.59 0.27
C GLU A 82 -12.57 11.57 1.32
N LYS A 83 -13.10 11.55 2.54
CA LYS A 83 -12.72 12.46 3.63
C LYS A 83 -11.60 11.90 4.54
N HIS A 84 -11.12 10.68 4.29
CA HIS A 84 -10.08 10.06 5.12
C HIS A 84 -8.82 10.93 5.18
N GLY A 85 -8.41 11.58 4.07
CA GLY A 85 -7.24 12.47 4.04
C GLY A 85 -7.36 13.65 5.03
N ALA A 86 -8.52 14.30 5.10
CA ALA A 86 -8.77 15.37 6.07
C ALA A 86 -8.64 14.84 7.51
N ARG A 87 -9.17 13.64 7.78
CA ARG A 87 -9.04 12.99 9.08
C ARG A 87 -7.60 12.61 9.41
N SER A 88 -6.85 12.06 8.44
CA SER A 88 -5.42 11.76 8.56
C SER A 88 -4.61 13.00 8.92
N MET A 89 -4.94 14.15 8.32
CA MET A 89 -4.27 15.43 8.58
C MET A 89 -4.55 15.96 9.99
N GLU A 90 -5.76 15.76 10.53
CA GLU A 90 -6.05 16.04 11.94
C GLU A 90 -5.24 15.16 12.89
N LEU A 91 -5.18 13.85 12.62
CA LEU A 91 -4.37 12.90 13.39
C LEU A 91 -2.88 13.25 13.33
N CYS A 92 -2.40 13.74 12.18
CA CYS A 92 -1.05 14.26 12.07
C CYS A 92 -0.82 15.48 12.96
N ARG A 93 -1.76 16.44 13.04
CA ARG A 93 -1.63 17.58 13.96
C ARG A 93 -1.54 17.13 15.41
N GLU A 94 -2.34 16.14 15.80
CA GLU A 94 -2.30 15.55 17.14
C GLU A 94 -0.93 14.92 17.42
N PHE A 95 -0.41 14.11 16.50
CA PHE A 95 0.93 13.50 16.63
C PHE A 95 2.02 14.56 16.80
N LEU A 96 1.97 15.64 15.99
CA LEU A 96 2.94 16.73 16.06
C LEU A 96 2.88 17.43 17.43
N GLN A 97 1.68 17.78 17.91
CA GLN A 97 1.49 18.41 19.21
C GLN A 97 2.00 17.53 20.36
N ASN A 98 1.66 16.24 20.35
CA ASN A 98 2.09 15.26 21.37
C ASN A 98 3.61 15.06 21.40
N ASN A 99 4.32 15.47 20.33
CA ASN A 99 5.77 15.37 20.21
C ASN A 99 6.49 16.72 20.24
N ASN A 100 5.82 17.80 20.63
CA ASN A 100 6.37 19.15 20.68
C ASN A 100 6.92 19.64 19.32
N LEU A 101 6.28 19.23 18.23
CA LEU A 101 6.59 19.67 16.87
C LEU A 101 5.61 20.76 16.44
N SER A 102 6.13 21.84 15.85
CA SER A 102 5.33 22.97 15.39
C SER A 102 4.57 22.60 14.10
N PRO A 103 3.23 22.63 14.07
CA PRO A 103 2.48 22.37 12.84
C PRO A 103 2.83 23.32 11.68
N ALA A 104 3.34 24.52 11.98
CA ALA A 104 3.77 25.47 10.96
C ALA A 104 4.98 24.96 10.17
N ASP A 105 5.93 24.28 10.84
CA ASP A 105 7.12 23.71 10.19
C ASP A 105 6.76 22.51 9.31
N TYR A 106 5.59 21.91 9.52
CA TYR A 106 5.07 20.72 8.84
C TYR A 106 3.85 21.02 7.96
N ALA A 107 3.62 22.28 7.58
CA ALA A 107 2.46 22.66 6.77
C ALA A 107 2.40 21.92 5.42
N ASP A 108 3.56 21.64 4.82
CA ASP A 108 3.70 20.82 3.61
C ASP A 108 3.34 19.35 3.83
N VAL A 109 3.69 18.77 4.97
CA VAL A 109 3.29 17.41 5.37
C VAL A 109 1.78 17.32 5.56
N LEU A 110 1.19 18.27 6.28
CA LEU A 110 -0.26 18.33 6.50
C LEU A 110 -1.02 18.42 5.17
N GLY A 111 -0.57 19.30 4.26
CA GLY A 111 -1.15 19.43 2.93
C GLY A 111 -0.96 18.19 2.05
N ALA A 112 0.20 17.52 2.15
CA ALA A 112 0.45 16.28 1.43
C ALA A 112 -0.46 15.14 1.93
N ILE A 113 -0.60 14.97 3.26
CA ILE A 113 -1.49 13.97 3.86
C ILE A 113 -2.95 14.21 3.49
N GLU A 114 -3.44 15.45 3.64
CA GLU A 114 -4.85 15.77 3.37
C GLU A 114 -5.25 15.45 1.92
N ASN A 115 -4.30 15.60 1.00
CA ASN A 115 -4.58 15.54 -0.43
C ASN A 115 -3.76 14.45 -1.16
N HIS A 116 -3.32 13.41 -0.46
CA HIS A 116 -2.47 12.37 -1.05
C HIS A 116 -3.22 11.58 -2.12
N ASP A 117 -4.53 11.40 -1.94
CA ASP A 117 -5.40 10.61 -2.82
C ASP A 117 -5.99 11.42 -4.00
N ASN A 118 -5.76 12.74 -4.01
CA ASN A 118 -6.23 13.61 -5.09
C ASN A 118 -5.39 13.38 -6.36
N LYS A 119 -5.95 12.67 -7.34
CA LYS A 119 -5.26 12.41 -8.63
C LYS A 119 -5.51 13.50 -9.69
N ASN A 120 -6.38 14.48 -9.41
CA ASN A 120 -6.81 15.54 -10.33
C ASN A 120 -6.06 16.87 -10.15
N TYR A 121 -4.72 16.84 -10.14
CA TYR A 121 -3.96 18.10 -10.13
C TYR A 121 -3.75 18.61 -11.55
N PRO A 122 -3.94 19.93 -11.82
CA PRO A 122 -3.49 20.50 -13.08
C PRO A 122 -1.99 20.24 -13.21
N GLN A 123 -1.57 19.71 -14.36
CA GLN A 123 -0.20 19.39 -14.80
C GLN A 123 0.82 20.56 -14.70
N ILE A 124 0.43 21.69 -14.10
CA ILE A 124 1.17 22.95 -14.06
C ILE A 124 1.96 23.11 -12.74
N SER A 125 1.66 22.35 -11.68
CA SER A 125 2.44 22.39 -10.44
C SER A 125 3.38 21.19 -10.36
N ASN A 126 4.69 21.40 -10.51
CA ASN A 126 5.68 20.43 -10.04
C ASN A 126 5.36 20.08 -8.58
N PRO A 127 4.93 18.84 -8.27
CA PRO A 127 4.62 18.48 -6.90
C PRO A 127 5.90 18.62 -6.05
N SER A 128 5.75 19.00 -4.78
CA SER A 128 6.90 19.03 -3.88
C SER A 128 7.54 17.63 -3.83
N PRO A 129 8.88 17.52 -3.70
CA PRO A 129 9.56 16.22 -3.65
C PRO A 129 8.93 15.25 -2.64
N LEU A 130 8.51 15.77 -1.47
CA LEU A 130 7.80 14.99 -0.45
C LEU A 130 6.53 14.34 -0.99
N LYS A 131 5.67 15.10 -1.67
CA LYS A 131 4.41 14.59 -2.19
C LYS A 131 4.62 13.59 -3.32
N SER A 132 5.60 13.84 -4.20
CA SER A 132 5.96 12.91 -5.27
C SER A 132 6.47 11.58 -4.72
N ILE A 133 7.39 11.62 -3.75
CA ILE A 133 7.93 10.40 -3.12
C ILE A 133 6.83 9.65 -2.37
N LEU A 134 6.03 10.36 -1.56
CA LEU A 134 4.92 9.75 -0.81
C LEU A 134 3.96 9.03 -1.76
N GLY A 135 3.50 9.70 -2.82
CA GLY A 135 2.57 9.12 -3.77
C GLY A 135 3.13 7.91 -4.51
N ILE A 136 4.38 7.99 -4.98
CA ILE A 136 5.03 6.86 -5.66
C ILE A 136 5.27 5.70 -4.67
N ALA A 137 5.65 6.00 -3.43
CA ALA A 137 5.87 4.99 -2.39
C ALA A 137 4.57 4.25 -2.04
N ASP A 138 3.44 4.95 -1.91
CA ASP A 138 2.13 4.32 -1.74
C ASP A 138 1.76 3.46 -2.95
N ASP A 139 1.98 3.98 -4.16
CA ASP A 139 1.73 3.25 -5.41
C ASP A 139 2.54 1.96 -5.54
N LEU A 140 3.79 1.95 -5.06
CA LEU A 140 4.64 0.76 -5.05
C LEU A 140 4.12 -0.33 -4.09
N ASP A 141 3.35 0.03 -3.05
CA ASP A 141 2.69 -0.94 -2.19
C ASP A 141 1.47 -1.60 -2.85
N ALA A 142 1.09 -1.16 -4.06
CA ALA A 142 0.04 -1.77 -4.88
C ALA A 142 0.58 -2.76 -5.93
N LEU A 143 1.88 -3.10 -5.90
CA LEU A 143 2.53 -4.07 -6.78
C LEU A 143 2.75 -5.42 -6.09
N GLY A 144 3.13 -6.45 -6.86
CA GLY A 144 3.48 -7.77 -6.31
C GLY A 144 2.27 -8.58 -5.80
N PHE A 145 2.55 -9.59 -4.98
CA PHE A 145 1.53 -10.40 -4.31
C PHE A 145 0.76 -9.57 -3.28
N THR A 146 1.45 -8.68 -2.58
CA THR A 146 0.83 -7.70 -1.67
C THR A 146 -0.20 -6.85 -2.41
N GLY A 147 0.15 -6.33 -3.59
CA GLY A 147 -0.75 -5.58 -4.45
C GLY A 147 -1.99 -6.38 -4.86
N ILE A 148 -1.80 -7.62 -5.32
CA ILE A 148 -2.91 -8.53 -5.68
C ILE A 148 -3.87 -8.69 -4.48
N TYR A 149 -3.34 -9.01 -3.30
CA TYR A 149 -4.12 -9.19 -2.08
C TYR A 149 -4.91 -7.92 -1.72
N ARG A 150 -4.23 -6.76 -1.65
CA ARG A 150 -4.85 -5.47 -1.31
C ARG A 150 -5.99 -5.14 -2.27
N TYR A 151 -5.77 -5.24 -3.58
CA TYR A 151 -6.82 -4.95 -4.55
C TYR A 151 -8.03 -5.88 -4.42
N LEU A 152 -7.79 -7.19 -4.29
CA LEU A 152 -8.87 -8.17 -4.17
C LEU A 152 -9.67 -7.97 -2.89
N GLU A 153 -9.01 -7.65 -1.78
CA GLU A 153 -9.68 -7.29 -0.52
C GLU A 153 -10.54 -6.03 -0.67
N ILE A 154 -9.95 -4.92 -1.11
CA ILE A 154 -10.64 -3.63 -1.25
C ILE A 154 -11.83 -3.76 -2.20
N TYR A 155 -11.67 -4.47 -3.31
CA TYR A 155 -12.74 -4.64 -4.29
C TYR A 155 -13.82 -5.61 -3.82
N ALA A 156 -13.48 -6.61 -3.01
CA ALA A 156 -14.45 -7.46 -2.33
C ALA A 156 -15.29 -6.64 -1.34
N GLU A 157 -14.68 -5.78 -0.53
CA GLU A 157 -15.41 -4.87 0.38
C GLU A 157 -16.35 -3.92 -0.39
N ARG A 158 -15.91 -3.43 -1.56
CA ARG A 158 -16.69 -2.51 -2.41
C ARG A 158 -17.77 -3.21 -3.26
N GLY A 159 -17.89 -4.54 -3.17
CA GLY A 159 -18.88 -5.30 -3.93
C GLY A 159 -18.65 -5.24 -5.45
N ILE A 160 -17.41 -5.06 -5.90
CA ILE A 160 -17.08 -5.11 -7.32
C ILE A 160 -17.32 -6.54 -7.84
N PRO A 161 -18.03 -6.73 -8.96
CA PRO A 161 -18.26 -8.05 -9.51
C PRO A 161 -16.94 -8.79 -9.79
N PHE A 162 -16.84 -10.07 -9.40
CA PHE A 162 -15.63 -10.88 -9.59
C PHE A 162 -15.12 -10.84 -11.05
N ARG A 163 -16.02 -10.92 -12.03
CA ARG A 163 -15.68 -10.88 -13.46
C ARG A 163 -15.02 -9.57 -13.92
N GLU A 164 -15.10 -8.50 -13.12
CA GLU A 164 -14.49 -7.21 -13.44
C GLU A 164 -13.16 -6.96 -12.69
N LEU A 165 -12.79 -7.82 -11.73
CA LEU A 165 -11.64 -7.56 -10.87
C LEU A 165 -10.34 -7.44 -11.68
N GLY A 166 -10.02 -8.44 -12.50
CA GLY A 166 -8.75 -8.47 -13.24
C GLY A 166 -8.54 -7.23 -14.12
N SER A 167 -9.55 -6.80 -14.88
CA SER A 167 -9.42 -5.63 -15.77
C SER A 167 -9.34 -4.31 -15.00
N ARG A 168 -10.09 -4.15 -13.90
CA ARG A 168 -10.03 -2.96 -13.05
C ARG A 168 -8.71 -2.84 -12.30
N ILE A 169 -8.17 -3.95 -11.83
CA ILE A 169 -6.86 -4.00 -11.16
C ILE A 169 -5.77 -3.65 -12.17
N LEU A 170 -5.77 -4.30 -13.33
CA LEU A 170 -4.77 -4.09 -14.38
C LEU A 170 -4.69 -2.62 -14.83
N GLY A 171 -5.85 -1.98 -15.05
CA GLY A 171 -5.88 -0.56 -15.42
C GLY A 171 -5.32 0.37 -14.35
N ASN A 172 -5.59 0.09 -13.06
CA ASN A 172 -5.06 0.90 -11.96
C ASN A 172 -3.55 0.69 -11.79
N VAL A 173 -3.09 -0.55 -11.81
CA VAL A 173 -1.67 -0.86 -11.56
C VAL A 173 -0.76 -0.36 -12.67
N ALA A 174 -1.22 -0.40 -13.94
CA ALA A 174 -0.48 0.17 -15.07
C ALA A 174 -0.20 1.66 -14.89
N ALA A 175 -1.21 2.46 -14.53
CA ALA A 175 -1.06 3.90 -14.31
C ALA A 175 -0.16 4.25 -13.11
N ARG A 176 -0.12 3.39 -12.09
CA ARG A 176 0.79 3.51 -10.94
C ARG A 176 2.24 3.23 -11.35
N PHE A 177 2.47 2.15 -12.11
CA PHE A 177 3.80 1.77 -12.56
C PHE A 177 4.38 2.73 -13.61
N GLU A 178 3.53 3.32 -14.46
CA GLU A 178 3.93 4.37 -15.41
C GLU A 178 4.49 5.60 -14.67
N ARG A 179 3.79 6.11 -13.65
CA ARG A 179 4.29 7.22 -12.80
C ARG A 179 5.62 6.90 -12.12
N PHE A 180 5.79 5.68 -11.62
CA PHE A 180 7.07 5.24 -11.08
C PHE A 180 8.17 5.27 -12.16
N THR A 181 7.87 4.76 -13.36
CA THR A 181 8.83 4.68 -14.47
C THR A 181 9.22 6.06 -14.99
N GLU A 182 8.30 7.02 -15.05
CA GLU A 182 8.59 8.40 -15.45
C GLU A 182 9.66 9.06 -14.56
N VAL A 183 9.63 8.77 -13.25
CA VAL A 183 10.53 9.41 -12.27
C VAL A 183 11.79 8.58 -12.01
N PHE A 184 11.65 7.25 -11.92
CA PHE A 184 12.72 6.34 -11.49
C PHE A 184 13.17 5.33 -12.55
N GLY A 185 12.63 5.37 -13.78
CA GLY A 185 13.02 4.46 -14.86
C GLY A 185 14.49 4.57 -15.28
N GLY A 186 15.14 5.70 -14.99
CA GLY A 186 16.57 5.91 -15.20
C GLY A 186 17.49 5.20 -14.20
N TYR A 187 16.95 4.52 -13.19
CA TYR A 187 17.71 3.85 -12.13
C TYR A 187 17.52 2.32 -12.22
N PRO A 188 18.41 1.59 -12.92
CA PRO A 188 18.17 0.18 -13.26
C PRO A 188 17.93 -0.73 -12.07
N GLU A 189 18.57 -0.48 -10.93
CA GLU A 189 18.46 -1.34 -9.76
C GLU A 189 17.04 -1.35 -9.17
N ILE A 190 16.50 -0.17 -8.86
CA ILE A 190 15.15 0.00 -8.33
C ILE A 190 14.09 -0.29 -9.41
N TYR A 191 14.35 0.10 -10.66
CA TYR A 191 13.47 -0.19 -11.79
C TYR A 191 13.26 -1.69 -11.97
N ASN A 192 14.35 -2.48 -12.01
CA ASN A 192 14.26 -3.92 -12.20
C ASN A 192 13.49 -4.61 -11.05
N ARG A 193 13.71 -4.19 -9.80
CA ARG A 193 12.98 -4.72 -8.63
C ARG A 193 11.47 -4.50 -8.76
N HIS A 194 11.04 -3.26 -9.00
CA HIS A 194 9.61 -2.95 -9.05
C HIS A 194 8.96 -3.35 -10.38
N SER A 195 9.74 -3.47 -11.47
CA SER A 195 9.28 -4.10 -12.71
C SER A 195 8.90 -5.56 -12.45
N GLN A 196 9.73 -6.35 -11.76
CA GLN A 196 9.36 -7.73 -11.40
C GLN A 196 8.05 -7.80 -10.60
N ARG A 197 7.85 -6.89 -9.63
CA ARG A 197 6.61 -6.81 -8.85
C ARG A 197 5.41 -6.41 -9.70
N TYR A 198 5.59 -5.54 -10.69
CA TYR A 198 4.56 -5.18 -11.67
C TYR A 198 4.21 -6.36 -12.57
N GLU A 199 5.19 -7.11 -13.05
CA GLU A 199 4.95 -8.30 -13.89
C GLU A 199 4.14 -9.37 -13.14
N ILE A 200 4.41 -9.60 -11.85
CA ILE A 200 3.65 -10.55 -11.01
C ILE A 200 2.15 -10.23 -11.02
N ILE A 201 1.78 -8.99 -10.72
CA ILE A 201 0.37 -8.57 -10.67
C ILE A 201 -0.26 -8.49 -12.06
N ARG A 202 0.50 -8.09 -13.09
CA ARG A 202 0.03 -8.09 -14.48
C ARG A 202 -0.32 -9.51 -14.92
N ASP A 203 0.61 -10.45 -14.75
CA ASP A 203 0.44 -11.85 -15.14
C ASP A 203 -0.72 -12.49 -14.37
N PHE A 204 -0.86 -12.21 -13.07
CA PHE A 204 -2.03 -12.62 -12.29
C PHE A 204 -3.32 -12.10 -12.93
N CYS A 205 -3.41 -10.80 -13.23
CA CYS A 205 -4.62 -10.19 -13.78
C CYS A 205 -4.98 -10.72 -15.17
N GLU A 206 -4.00 -10.90 -16.05
CA GLU A 206 -4.23 -11.44 -17.40
C GLU A 206 -4.75 -12.87 -17.36
N ASN A 207 -4.18 -13.72 -16.50
CA ASN A 207 -4.68 -15.08 -16.31
C ASN A 207 -6.05 -15.09 -15.63
N TYR A 208 -6.26 -14.25 -14.62
CA TYR A 208 -7.56 -14.07 -13.97
C TYR A 208 -8.64 -13.71 -14.98
N ILE A 209 -8.39 -12.75 -15.87
CA ILE A 209 -9.36 -12.32 -16.89
C ILE A 209 -9.78 -13.52 -17.75
N ARG A 210 -8.80 -14.26 -18.32
CA ARG A 210 -9.06 -15.44 -19.15
C ARG A 210 -9.86 -16.51 -18.40
N GLU A 211 -9.46 -16.81 -17.17
CA GLU A 211 -10.12 -17.83 -16.34
C GLU A 211 -11.55 -17.41 -15.97
N SER A 212 -11.74 -16.13 -15.65
CA SER A 212 -13.00 -15.57 -15.17
C SER A 212 -14.14 -15.62 -16.18
N GLU A 213 -13.86 -15.84 -17.47
CA GLU A 213 -14.88 -16.01 -18.51
C GLU A 213 -15.68 -17.31 -18.31
N VAL A 214 -14.97 -18.38 -17.95
CA VAL A 214 -15.54 -19.74 -17.83
C VAL A 214 -15.67 -20.20 -16.38
N TYR A 215 -15.03 -19.51 -15.44
CA TYR A 215 -15.09 -19.83 -14.02
C TYR A 215 -16.49 -19.64 -13.43
N ASN A 216 -16.90 -20.58 -12.58
CA ASN A 216 -18.18 -20.56 -11.87
C ASN A 216 -17.97 -20.21 -10.39
N PHE A 217 -18.02 -18.90 -10.09
CA PHE A 217 -17.92 -18.39 -8.73
C PHE A 217 -19.03 -18.94 -7.81
N GLY A 218 -18.69 -19.17 -6.54
CA GLY A 218 -19.62 -19.57 -5.48
C GLY A 218 -19.91 -21.07 -5.39
N GLN A 219 -19.20 -21.92 -6.14
CA GLN A 219 -19.42 -23.38 -6.15
C GLN A 219 -18.70 -24.12 -5.01
N GLY A 220 -17.94 -23.41 -4.16
CA GLY A 220 -17.21 -24.01 -3.05
C GLY A 220 -16.03 -24.90 -3.49
N LYS A 221 -15.51 -24.66 -4.70
CA LYS A 221 -14.35 -25.36 -5.27
C LYS A 221 -13.35 -24.34 -5.83
N PRO A 222 -12.68 -23.58 -4.96
CA PRO A 222 -11.71 -22.58 -5.41
C PRO A 222 -10.54 -23.26 -6.13
N GLU A 223 -10.29 -22.85 -7.37
CA GLU A 223 -9.19 -23.32 -8.21
C GLU A 223 -8.63 -22.16 -9.06
N GLY A 224 -7.35 -22.24 -9.44
CA GLY A 224 -6.71 -21.23 -10.28
C GLY A 224 -6.67 -19.82 -9.69
N TYR A 225 -6.57 -18.83 -10.57
CA TYR A 225 -6.48 -17.41 -10.22
C TYR A 225 -7.82 -16.88 -9.68
N CYS A 226 -8.95 -17.38 -10.19
CA CYS A 226 -10.27 -17.02 -9.67
C CYS A 226 -10.48 -17.57 -8.26
N GLY A 227 -9.99 -18.77 -7.99
CA GLY A 227 -9.97 -19.38 -6.67
C GLY A 227 -9.23 -18.54 -5.63
N VAL A 228 -8.11 -17.92 -5.99
CA VAL A 228 -7.41 -16.97 -5.09
C VAL A 228 -8.34 -15.84 -4.63
N ALA A 229 -9.08 -15.23 -5.56
CA ALA A 229 -10.05 -14.18 -5.22
C ALA A 229 -11.21 -14.68 -4.35
N GLU A 230 -11.69 -15.91 -4.57
CA GLU A 230 -12.71 -16.52 -3.70
C GLU A 230 -12.20 -16.76 -2.27
N ILE A 231 -10.95 -17.21 -2.13
CA ILE A 231 -10.33 -17.39 -0.81
C ILE A 231 -10.21 -16.04 -0.09
N ILE A 232 -9.67 -15.02 -0.75
CA ILE A 232 -9.52 -13.68 -0.16
C ILE A 232 -10.89 -13.10 0.21
N SER A 233 -11.88 -13.18 -0.67
CA SER A 233 -13.26 -12.75 -0.36
C SER A 233 -13.87 -13.54 0.81
N GLY A 234 -13.51 -14.82 0.95
CA GLY A 234 -13.88 -15.64 2.10
C GLY A 234 -13.25 -15.16 3.41
N LEU A 235 -11.96 -14.80 3.40
CA LEU A 235 -11.25 -14.23 4.54
C LEU A 235 -11.88 -12.90 4.96
N VAL A 236 -12.11 -11.99 4.01
CA VAL A 236 -12.75 -10.68 4.25
C VAL A 236 -14.14 -10.85 4.86
N ARG A 237 -14.99 -11.72 4.30
CA ARG A 237 -16.35 -11.98 4.83
C ARG A 237 -16.35 -12.56 6.24
N LYS A 238 -15.28 -13.23 6.65
CA LYS A 238 -15.11 -13.79 7.99
C LYS A 238 -14.29 -12.89 8.91
N GLU A 239 -13.88 -11.71 8.43
CA GLU A 239 -12.99 -10.78 9.14
C GLU A 239 -11.70 -11.48 9.63
N LEU A 240 -11.16 -12.38 8.81
CA LEU A 240 -9.93 -13.10 9.11
C LEU A 240 -8.72 -12.38 8.51
N PRO A 241 -7.64 -12.16 9.28
CA PRO A 241 -6.40 -11.61 8.75
C PRO A 241 -5.75 -12.61 7.79
N VAL A 242 -4.91 -12.13 6.88
CA VAL A 242 -4.21 -12.98 5.90
C VAL A 242 -3.28 -14.01 6.54
N THR A 243 -2.82 -13.77 7.76
CA THR A 243 -2.05 -14.73 8.56
C THR A 243 -2.83 -16.02 8.86
N GLU A 244 -4.16 -15.99 8.82
CA GLU A 244 -5.03 -17.15 8.99
C GLU A 244 -5.35 -17.86 7.66
N ALA A 245 -4.79 -17.43 6.53
CA ALA A 245 -5.05 -18.03 5.23
C ALA A 245 -4.71 -19.53 5.20
N GLY A 246 -3.60 -19.96 5.82
CA GLY A 246 -3.22 -21.37 5.87
C GLY A 246 -4.23 -22.26 6.59
N SER A 247 -4.71 -21.82 7.76
CA SER A 247 -5.80 -22.47 8.52
C SER A 247 -7.07 -22.55 7.66
N TYR A 248 -7.44 -21.42 7.03
CA TYR A 248 -8.64 -21.32 6.22
C TYR A 248 -8.61 -22.22 4.96
N LEU A 249 -7.47 -22.32 4.28
CA LEU A 249 -7.28 -23.24 3.15
C LEU A 249 -7.41 -24.70 3.57
N THR A 250 -6.92 -25.05 4.77
CA THR A 250 -6.99 -26.40 5.34
C THR A 250 -8.44 -26.78 5.63
N ASP A 251 -9.21 -25.88 6.25
CA ASP A 251 -10.63 -26.08 6.55
C ASP A 251 -11.46 -26.30 5.29
N LEU A 252 -11.15 -25.55 4.23
CA LEU A 252 -11.79 -25.68 2.92
C LEU A 252 -11.26 -26.86 2.10
N ARG A 253 -10.23 -27.57 2.57
CA ARG A 253 -9.57 -28.69 1.89
C ARG A 253 -9.11 -28.33 0.47
N VAL A 254 -8.60 -27.10 0.29
CA VAL A 254 -8.10 -26.62 -1.00
C VAL A 254 -6.84 -27.40 -1.38
N LYS A 255 -6.84 -27.98 -2.58
CA LYS A 255 -5.71 -28.77 -3.11
C LYS A 255 -4.98 -28.08 -4.27
N ASP A 256 -5.51 -26.95 -4.75
CA ASP A 256 -4.94 -26.22 -5.86
C ASP A 256 -3.57 -25.65 -5.48
N THR A 257 -2.54 -26.06 -6.22
CA THR A 257 -1.15 -25.68 -5.94
C THR A 257 -0.86 -24.21 -6.21
N LEU A 258 -1.58 -23.58 -7.15
CA LEU A 258 -1.42 -22.15 -7.44
C LEU A 258 -1.92 -21.33 -6.27
N ILE A 259 -3.06 -21.69 -5.68
CA ILE A 259 -3.59 -21.01 -4.49
C ILE A 259 -2.59 -21.11 -3.32
N HIS A 260 -2.05 -22.29 -3.05
CA HIS A 260 -1.03 -22.47 -2.00
C HIS A 260 0.25 -21.68 -2.28
N MET A 261 0.73 -21.69 -3.52
CA MET A 261 1.89 -20.89 -3.94
C MET A 261 1.63 -19.40 -3.72
N PHE A 262 0.47 -18.89 -4.14
CA PHE A 262 0.11 -17.49 -3.97
C PHE A 262 0.19 -17.05 -2.50
N PHE A 263 -0.42 -17.79 -1.58
CA PHE A 263 -0.40 -17.43 -0.16
C PHE A 263 0.97 -17.61 0.49
N SER A 264 1.78 -18.56 0.02
CA SER A 264 3.17 -18.70 0.44
C SER A 264 4.01 -17.49 0.03
N GLU A 265 3.91 -17.07 -1.24
CA GLU A 265 4.67 -15.91 -1.74
C GLU A 265 4.18 -14.58 -1.14
N LEU A 266 2.87 -14.46 -0.92
CA LEU A 266 2.32 -13.32 -0.18
C LEU A 266 2.90 -13.25 1.24
N GLN A 267 2.99 -14.37 1.96
CA GLN A 267 3.59 -14.38 3.29
C GLN A 267 5.08 -14.01 3.25
N ASN A 268 5.82 -14.47 2.24
CA ASN A 268 7.22 -14.08 2.04
C ASN A 268 7.35 -12.57 1.79
N GLU A 269 6.52 -11.99 0.92
CA GLU A 269 6.54 -10.55 0.61
C GLU A 269 6.13 -9.70 1.83
N LEU A 270 5.17 -10.15 2.64
CA LEU A 270 4.75 -9.46 3.86
C LEU A 270 5.78 -9.55 5.01
N SER A 271 6.69 -10.52 4.96
CA SER A 271 7.72 -10.74 6.01
C SER A 271 9.08 -10.13 5.66
N SER A 272 9.23 -9.58 4.45
CA SER A 272 10.47 -8.99 3.91
C SER A 272 10.58 -7.49 4.22
#